data_AF-A0A356NV17-F1
#
_entry.id   AF-A0A356NV17-F1
#
_cell.length_a   1.000
_cell.length_b   1.000
_cell.length_c   1.000
_cell.angle_alpha   90.00
_cell.angle_beta   90.00
_cell.angle_gamma   90.00
#
_symmetry.space_group_name_H-M   'P 1'
#
loop_
_entity.id
_entity.type
_entity.pdbx_description
1 polymer ?
#
loop_
_entity_poly.entity_id
_entity_poly.type
_entity_poly.pdbx_seq_one_letter_code
_entity_poly.pdbx_strand_id
1 'polypeptide(L)' 'WMWRMMERLVRGEAEIHEIDTLEQVTRQVEGHTICALGDAAAWPIQGLIKNFRPEIERRIVAHRAASAVEAAE' A
#
# COMPACT_ATOMS: atom_id res chain seq x y z
N TRP A 1 11.86 -0.12 0.05
CA TRP A 1 10.79 -1.01 -0.43
C TRP A 1 9.41 -0.43 -0.11
N MET A 2 9.07 -0.15 1.15
CA MET A 2 7.77 0.43 1.54
C MET A 2 7.39 1.67 0.72
N TRP A 3 8.32 2.60 0.50
CA TRP A 3 8.09 3.79 -0.33
C TRP A 3 7.66 3.45 -1.78
N ARG A 4 8.31 2.50 -2.43
CA ARG A 4 7.96 2.06 -3.81
C ARG A 4 6.56 1.42 -3.86
N MET A 5 6.17 0.69 -2.80
CA MET A 5 4.81 0.15 -2.70
C MET A 5 3.80 1.27 -2.46
N MET A 6 4.11 2.25 -1.61
CA MET A 6 3.26 3.41 -1.42
C MET A 6 3.03 4.19 -2.72
N GLU A 7 4.06 4.40 -3.55
CA GLU A 7 3.90 5.01 -4.87
C GLU A 7 2.94 4.22 -5.77
N ARG A 8 3.07 2.89 -5.82
CA ARG A 8 2.17 2.02 -6.59
C ARG A 8 0.73 2.08 -6.08
N LEU A 9 0.52 2.10 -4.76
CA LEU A 9 -0.81 2.27 -4.16
C LEU A 9 -1.43 3.62 -4.53
N VAL A 10 -0.63 4.70 -4.58
CA VAL A 10 -1.10 6.03 -5.01
C VAL A 10 -1.51 6.04 -6.48
N ARG A 11 -0.75 5.38 -7.36
CA ARG A 11 -1.05 5.25 -8.80
C ARG A 11 -2.20 4.27 -9.09
N GLY A 12 -2.53 3.38 -8.16
CA GLY A 12 -3.51 2.31 -8.35
C GLY A 12 -2.97 1.06 -9.05
N GLU A 13 -1.65 0.99 -9.27
CA GLU A 13 -0.92 -0.09 -9.97
C GLU A 13 -0.64 -1.31 -9.07
N ALA A 14 -1.14 -1.29 -7.83
CA ALA A 14 -0.97 -2.36 -6.88
C ALA A 14 -2.11 -3.37 -6.97
N GLU A 15 -1.85 -4.58 -6.49
CA GLU A 15 -2.82 -5.65 -6.31
C GLU A 15 -3.43 -5.60 -4.91
N ILE A 16 -4.66 -6.10 -4.74
CA ILE A 16 -5.33 -6.09 -3.43
C ILE A 16 -4.51 -6.85 -2.37
N HIS A 17 -3.93 -8.00 -2.72
CA HIS A 17 -3.11 -8.80 -1.81
C HIS A 17 -1.77 -8.14 -1.45
N GLU A 18 -1.31 -7.16 -2.23
CA GLU A 18 -0.09 -6.41 -1.93
C GLU A 18 -0.31 -5.43 -0.77
N ILE A 19 -1.56 -5.06 -0.46
CA ILE A 19 -1.90 -4.28 0.75
C ILE A 19 -1.51 -5.09 1.99
N ASP A 20 -1.88 -6.37 2.03
CA ASP A 20 -1.59 -7.26 3.16
C ASP A 20 -0.08 -7.55 3.25
N THR A 21 0.58 -7.69 2.10
CA THR A 21 2.04 -7.84 2.02
C THR A 21 2.75 -6.60 2.57
N LEU A 22 2.28 -5.40 2.23
CA LEU A 22 2.82 -4.15 2.77
C LEU A 22 2.59 -4.07 4.28
N GLU A 23 1.41 -4.41 4.78
CA GLU A 23 1.13 -4.45 6.21
C GLU A 23 2.09 -5.41 6.93
N GLN A 24 2.30 -6.63 6.41
CA GLN A 24 3.24 -7.58 6.99
C GLN A 24 4.67 -7.01 7.03
N VAL A 25 5.13 -6.34 5.95
CA VAL A 25 6.46 -5.72 5.94
C VAL A 25 6.58 -4.59 6.96
N THR A 26 5.53 -3.79 7.17
CA THR A 26 5.57 -2.76 8.24
C THR A 26 5.77 -3.39 9.63
N ARG A 27 5.20 -4.57 9.89
CA ARG A 27 5.40 -5.33 11.14
C ARG A 27 6.81 -5.91 11.27
N GLN A 28 7.45 -6.25 10.15
CA GLN A 28 8.86 -6.68 10.16
C GLN A 28 9.83 -5.53 10.39
N VAL A 29 9.43 -4.29 10.08
CA VAL A 29 10.24 -3.09 10.37
C VAL A 29 10.05 -2.66 11.82
N GLU A 30 8.80 -2.66 12.28
CA GLU A 30 8.43 -2.31 13.65
C GLU A 30 9.20 -3.17 14.67
N GLY A 31 9.91 -2.53 15.61
CA GLY A 31 10.67 -3.20 16.67
C GLY A 31 11.94 -3.93 16.23
N HIS A 32 12.29 -3.91 14.93
CA HIS A 32 13.47 -4.58 14.38
C HIS A 32 14.53 -3.59 13.85
N THR A 33 14.36 -2.30 14.12
CA THR A 33 15.33 -1.26 13.79
C THR A 33 16.01 -0.70 15.05
N ILE A 34 17.27 -0.26 14.93
CA ILE A 34 18.07 0.27 16.05
C ILE A 34 17.45 1.54 16.66
N CYS A 35 16.82 2.39 15.83
CA CYS A 35 16.21 3.65 16.24
C CYS A 35 14.71 3.65 15.90
N ALA A 36 13.92 4.39 16.68
CA ALA A 36 12.47 4.56 16.53
C ALA A 36 12.03 5.18 15.19
N LEU A 37 12.97 5.61 14.34
CA LEU A 37 12.66 6.07 12.98
C LEU A 37 12.02 4.96 12.13
N GLY A 38 12.37 3.69 12.36
CA GLY A 38 11.72 2.56 11.68
C GLY A 38 10.24 2.45 12.04
N ASP A 39 9.93 2.51 13.34
CA ASP A 39 8.56 2.50 13.85
C ASP A 39 7.78 3.72 13.36
N ALA A 40 8.40 4.90 13.39
CA ALA A 40 7.82 6.15 12.89
C ALA A 40 7.50 6.10 11.39
N ALA A 41 8.23 5.29 10.60
CA ALA A 41 7.94 5.06 9.20
C ALA A 41 6.86 3.97 8.97
N ALA A 42 6.79 2.96 9.84
CA ALA A 42 5.87 1.84 9.75
C ALA A 42 4.44 2.21 10.20
N TRP A 43 4.29 2.91 11.33
CA TRP A 43 3.00 3.21 11.93
C TRP A 43 2.06 4.05 11.06
N PRO A 44 2.51 5.07 10.30
CA PRO A 44 1.63 5.80 9.38
C PRO A 44 1.02 4.90 8.31
N ILE A 45 1.79 3.95 7.78
CA ILE A 45 1.32 3.00 6.78
C ILE A 45 0.30 2.03 7.41
N GLN A 46 0.60 1.50 8.60
CA GLN A 46 -0.35 0.65 9.34
C GLN A 46 -1.66 1.40 9.65
N GLY A 47 -1.58 2.65 10.10
CA GLY A 47 -2.74 3.49 10.38
C GLY A 47 -3.55 3.80 9.12
N LEU A 48 -2.88 4.06 8.00
CA LEU A 48 -3.53 4.25 6.70
C LEU A 48 -4.29 2.98 6.30
N ILE A 49 -3.65 1.81 6.32
CA ILE A 49 -4.29 0.54 5.96
C ILE A 49 -5.48 0.26 6.89
N LYS A 50 -5.29 0.36 8.20
CA LYS A 50 -6.35 0.09 9.19
C LYS A 50 -7.62 0.92 8.97
N ASN A 51 -7.48 2.21 8.66
CA ASN A 51 -8.62 3.13 8.60
C ASN A 51 -9.14 3.36 7.17
N PHE A 52 -8.29 3.20 6.16
CA PHE A 52 -8.56 3.60 4.78
C PHE A 52 -8.33 2.46 3.77
N ARG A 53 -8.28 1.19 4.19
CA ARG A 53 -8.26 0.05 3.26
C ARG A 53 -9.31 0.14 2.14
N PRO A 54 -10.58 0.50 2.41
CA PRO A 54 -11.59 0.62 1.36
C PRO A 54 -11.25 1.70 0.31
N GLU A 55 -10.56 2.76 0.71
CA GLU A 55 -10.09 3.81 -0.20
C GLU A 55 -9.00 3.27 -1.13
N ILE A 56 -8.04 2.55 -0.57
CA ILE A 56 -6.92 1.96 -1.32
C ILE A 56 -7.46 0.94 -2.34
N GLU A 57 -8.32 0.03 -1.90
CA GLU A 57 -8.96 -0.97 -2.78
C GLU A 57 -9.76 -0.30 -3.90
N ARG A 58 -10.51 0.76 -3.60
CA ARG A 58 -11.28 1.50 -4.60
C ARG A 58 -10.37 2.10 -5.68
N ARG A 59 -9.22 2.66 -5.29
CA ARG A 59 -8.24 3.21 -6.26
C ARG A 59 -7.68 2.13 -7.18
N ILE A 60 -7.35 0.96 -6.63
CA ILE A 60 -6.85 -0.19 -7.41
C ILE A 60 -7.92 -0.67 -8.40
N VAL A 61 -9.16 -0.84 -7.95
CA VAL A 61 -10.27 -1.27 -8.81
C VAL A 61 -10.56 -0.24 -9.90
N ALA A 62 -10.56 1.05 -9.57
CA ALA A 62 -10.78 2.12 -10.54
C ALA A 62 -9.68 2.16 -11.61
N HIS A 63 -8.41 2.02 -11.21
CA HIS A 63 -7.28 1.97 -12.15
C HIS A 63 -7.40 0.78 -13.10
N ARG A 64 -7.70 -0.42 -12.57
CA ARG A 64 -7.92 -1.62 -13.39
C ARG A 64 -9.08 -1.48 -14.38
N ALA A 65 -10.18 -0.88 -13.94
CA ALA A 65 -11.32 -0.63 -14.82
C ALA A 65 -10.93 0.33 -15.97
N ALA A 66 -10.19 1.40 -15.68
CA ALA A 66 -9.71 2.33 -16.70
C ALA A 66 -8.75 1.65 -17.69
N SER A 67 -7.77 0.89 -17.21
CA SER A 67 -6.83 0.17 -18.07
C SER A 67 -7.51 -0.90 -18.95
N ALA A 68 -8.58 -1.52 -18.46
CA ALA A 68 -9.35 -2.49 -19.25
C ALA A 68 -10.13 -1.83 -20.39
N VAL A 69 -10.60 -0.59 -20.21
CA VAL A 69 -11.24 0.20 -21.28
C VAL A 69 -10.22 0.59 -22.35
N GLU A 70 -9.05 1.10 -21.95
CA GLU A 70 -7.97 1.46 -22.89
C GLU A 70 -7.48 0.27 -23.71
N ALA A 71 -7.42 -0.93 -23.11
CA ALA A 71 -6.98 -2.14 -23.80
C ALA A 71 -8.03 -2.71 -24.79
N ALA A 72 -9.28 -2.26 -24.70
CA ALA A 72 -10.36 -2.69 -25.58
C ALA A 72 -10.57 -1.76 -26.79
N GLU A 73 -9.91 -0.59 -26.81
CA GLU A 73 -9.81 0.33 -27.95
C GLU A 73 -8.64 -0.05 -28.88
#